data_AF-A0A972K8H5-F1
#
_entry.id   AF-A0A972K8H5-F1
#
_cell.length_a   1.000
_cell.length_b   1.000
_cell.length_c   1.000
_cell.angle_alpha   90.00
_cell.angle_beta   90.00
_cell.angle_gamma   90.00
#
_symmetry.space_group_name_H-M   'P 1'
#
loop_
_entity.id
_entity.type
_entity.pdbx_description
1 polymer ?
#
loop_
_entity_poly.entity_id
_entity_poly.type
_entity_poly.pdbx_seq_one_letter_code
_entity_poly.pdbx_strand_id
1 'polypeptide(L)'
;MKDEHKKAALNRLKTARGHVNAVIQMIEAERYCTDVMKQVSAVQGSLEKVNRILLNNHVETCVMEAVQENRVEQIVDELMETLRYTPGITGPTEEALL
;
A
#
# COMPACT_ATOMS: atom_id res chain seq x y z
N MET A 1 2.54 9.86 -12.68
CA MET A 1 1.74 10.08 -11.46
C MET A 1 1.43 11.55 -11.32
N LYS A 2 0.16 11.91 -11.12
CA LYS A 2 -0.29 13.29 -10.90
C LYS A 2 0.33 13.86 -9.61
N ASP A 3 0.58 15.17 -9.61
CA ASP A 3 1.29 15.83 -8.50
C ASP A 3 0.57 15.72 -7.16
N GLU A 4 -0.77 15.76 -7.16
CA GLU A 4 -1.58 15.61 -5.94
C GLU A 4 -1.38 14.23 -5.30
N HIS A 5 -1.44 13.16 -6.09
CA HIS A 5 -1.25 11.78 -5.63
C HIS A 5 0.19 11.55 -5.18
N LYS A 6 1.17 12.08 -5.94
CA LYS A 6 2.60 12.02 -5.58
C LYS A 6 2.84 12.66 -4.22
N LYS A 7 2.35 13.88 -4.00
CA LYS A 7 2.51 14.61 -2.73
C LYS A 7 1.80 13.89 -1.59
N ALA A 8 0.58 13.40 -1.82
CA ALA A 8 -0.21 12.67 -0.82
C ALA A 8 0.44 11.34 -0.39
N ALA A 9 0.99 10.58 -1.34
CA ALA A 9 1.71 9.34 -1.09
C ALA A 9 3.02 9.60 -0.34
N LEU A 10 3.84 10.56 -0.80
CA LEU A 10 5.10 10.93 -0.15
C LEU A 10 4.91 11.39 1.30
N ASN A 11 3.91 12.23 1.55
CA ASN A 11 3.62 12.68 2.92
C ASN A 11 3.25 11.52 3.84
N ARG A 12 2.42 10.58 3.37
CA ARG A 12 2.04 9.40 4.16
C ARG A 12 3.22 8.46 4.38
N LEU A 13 4.05 8.23 3.38
CA LEU A 13 5.27 7.43 3.53
C LEU A 13 6.24 8.05 4.55
N LYS A 14 6.38 9.38 4.56
CA LYS A 14 7.19 10.08 5.58
C LYS A 14 6.63 9.88 7.00
N THR A 15 5.30 9.95 7.16
CA THR A 15 4.63 9.65 8.43
C THR A 15 4.82 8.19 8.84
N ALA A 16 4.61 7.24 7.92
CA ALA A 16 4.78 5.81 8.17
C ALA A 16 6.22 5.49 8.58
N ARG A 17 7.23 6.12 7.94
CA ARG A 17 8.63 6.00 8.35
C ARG A 17 8.86 6.46 9.79
N GLY A 18 8.26 7.59 10.20
CA GLY A 18 8.33 8.05 11.59
C GLY A 18 7.67 7.07 12.56
N HIS A 19 6.55 6.47 12.16
CA HIS A 19 5.86 5.46 12.96
C HIS A 19 6.67 4.16 13.09
N VAL A 20 7.29 3.69 12.00
CA VAL A 20 8.22 2.54 12.03
C VAL A 20 9.38 2.81 13.00
N ASN A 21 9.98 4.00 12.96
CA ASN A 21 11.04 4.36 13.90
C ASN A 21 10.56 4.30 15.36
N ALA A 22 9.33 4.75 15.63
CA ALA A 22 8.75 4.64 16.98
C ALA A 22 8.53 3.17 17.39
N VAL A 23 8.11 2.30 16.48
CA VAL A 23 7.98 0.84 16.74
C VAL A 23 9.33 0.22 17.07
N ILE A 24 10.39 0.58 16.33
CA ILE A 24 11.77 0.12 16.61
C ILE A 24 12.18 0.51 18.04
N GLN A 25 11.95 1.77 18.43
CA GLN A 25 12.24 2.23 19.79
C GLN A 25 11.44 1.47 20.86
N MET A 26 10.19 1.07 20.56
CA MET A 26 9.41 0.25 21.50
C MET A 26 10.03 -1.14 21.70
N ILE A 27 10.62 -1.73 20.66
CA ILE A 27 11.30 -3.02 20.75
C ILE A 27 12.61 -2.89 21.51
N GLU A 28 13.41 -1.87 21.19
CA GLU A 28 14.68 -1.58 21.89
C GLU A 28 14.47 -1.29 23.38
N ALA A 29 13.32 -0.71 23.73
CA ALA A 29 12.91 -0.46 25.12
C ALA A 29 12.16 -1.64 25.76
N GLU A 30 12.19 -2.83 25.16
CA GLU A 30 11.58 -4.07 25.66
C GLU A 30 10.10 -3.92 26.07
N ARG A 31 9.33 -3.12 25.30
CA ARG A 31 7.91 -2.90 25.60
C ARG A 31 7.08 -4.16 25.35
N TYR A 32 5.94 -4.23 26.05
CA TYR A 32 5.02 -5.36 25.98
C TYR A 32 4.62 -5.71 24.54
N CYS A 33 4.81 -6.98 24.17
CA CYS A 33 4.68 -7.46 22.79
C CYS A 33 3.32 -7.11 22.18
N THR A 34 2.21 -7.24 22.92
CA THR A 34 0.88 -6.91 22.40
C THR A 34 0.75 -5.44 22.00
N ASP A 35 1.42 -4.52 22.69
CA ASP A 35 1.38 -3.10 22.34
C ASP A 35 2.24 -2.81 21.11
N VAL A 36 3.41 -3.45 20.99
CA VAL A 36 4.23 -3.39 19.77
C VAL A 36 3.43 -3.91 18.56
N MET A 37 2.77 -5.07 18.69
CA MET A 37 1.94 -5.66 17.64
C MET A 37 0.83 -4.71 17.18
N LYS A 38 0.13 -4.04 18.10
CA LYS A 38 -0.88 -3.03 17.75
C LYS A 38 -0.30 -1.89 16.93
N GLN A 39 0.92 -1.43 17.26
CA GLN A 39 1.58 -0.37 16.49
C GLN A 39 2.04 -0.85 15.11
N VAL A 40 2.52 -2.09 14.99
CA VAL A 40 2.82 -2.70 13.69
C VAL A 40 1.56 -2.75 12.81
N SER A 41 0.42 -3.17 13.36
CA SER A 41 -0.85 -3.17 12.62
C SER A 41 -1.29 -1.75 12.20
N ALA A 42 -1.02 -0.74 13.02
CA ALA A 42 -1.29 0.65 12.67
C ALA A 42 -0.39 1.14 11.51
N VAL A 43 0.89 0.73 11.48
CA VAL A 43 1.79 1.00 10.35
C VAL A 43 1.28 0.33 9.08
N GLN A 44 0.88 -0.94 9.14
CA GLN A 44 0.29 -1.66 8.01
C GLN A 44 -0.93 -0.91 7.43
N GLY A 45 -1.83 -0.43 8.30
CA GLY A 45 -2.97 0.39 7.88
C GLY A 45 -2.57 1.73 7.24
N SER A 46 -1.43 2.32 7.62
CA SER A 46 -0.90 3.51 6.95
C SER A 46 -0.34 3.19 5.56
N LEU A 47 0.33 2.04 5.40
CA LEU A 47 0.86 1.60 4.11
C LEU A 47 -0.27 1.24 3.13
N GLU A 48 -1.34 0.60 3.62
CA GLU A 48 -2.54 0.32 2.83
C GLU A 48 -3.17 1.61 2.26
N LYS A 49 -3.17 2.70 3.03
CA LYS A 49 -3.62 4.01 2.53
C LYS A 49 -2.72 4.56 1.43
N VAL A 50 -1.42 4.27 1.46
CA VAL A 50 -0.49 4.66 0.38
C VAL A 50 -0.81 3.85 -0.88
N ASN A 51 -1.01 2.54 -0.76
CA ASN A 51 -1.39 1.68 -1.89
C ASN A 51 -2.67 2.18 -2.58
N ARG A 52 -3.68 2.59 -1.82
CA ARG A 52 -4.92 3.17 -2.38
C ARG A 52 -4.70 4.46 -3.19
N ILE A 53 -3.77 5.30 -2.77
CA ILE A 53 -3.42 6.53 -3.52
C ILE A 53 -2.70 6.16 -4.82
N LEU A 54 -1.77 5.21 -4.76
CA LEU A 54 -1.04 4.75 -5.94
C LEU A 54 -1.98 4.07 -6.95
N LEU A 55 -2.89 3.23 -6.46
CA LEU A 55 -3.94 2.59 -7.27
C LEU A 55 -4.81 3.64 -7.97
N ASN A 56 -5.32 4.62 -7.22
CA ASN A 56 -6.14 5.68 -7.80
C ASN A 56 -5.37 6.43 -8.91
N ASN A 57 -4.12 6.81 -8.63
CA ASN A 57 -3.28 7.42 -9.66
C ASN A 57 -3.11 6.52 -10.89
N HIS A 58 -2.86 5.23 -10.70
CA HIS A 58 -2.63 4.28 -11.81
C HIS A 58 -3.86 4.19 -12.71
N VAL A 59 -5.06 4.09 -12.13
CA VAL A 59 -6.33 4.10 -12.88
C VAL A 59 -6.52 5.42 -13.63
N GLU A 60 -6.24 6.57 -13.00
CA GLU A 60 -6.40 7.88 -13.63
C GLU A 60 -5.33 8.22 -14.70
N THR A 61 -4.23 7.46 -14.77
CA THR A 61 -3.11 7.75 -15.68
C THR A 61 -2.84 6.58 -16.62
N CYS A 62 -2.20 5.52 -16.14
CA CYS A 62 -1.77 4.37 -16.94
C CYS A 62 -2.95 3.65 -17.62
N VAL A 63 -4.07 3.46 -16.90
CA VAL A 63 -5.25 2.81 -17.51
C VAL A 63 -5.91 3.71 -18.56
N MET A 64 -6.01 5.02 -18.29
CA MET A 64 -6.57 5.98 -19.26
C MET A 64 -5.72 6.09 -20.52
N GLU A 65 -4.40 6.02 -20.39
CA GLU A 65 -3.45 5.98 -21.50
C GLU A 65 -3.59 4.67 -22.30
N ALA A 66 -3.69 3.52 -21.62
CA ALA A 66 -3.91 2.23 -22.27
C ALA A 66 -5.22 2.16 -23.07
N VAL A 67 -6.26 2.89 -22.66
CA VAL A 67 -7.50 3.04 -23.45
C VAL A 67 -7.22 3.70 -24.80
N GLN A 68 -6.42 4.78 -24.83
CA GLN A 68 -6.06 5.47 -26.08
C GLN A 68 -5.23 4.58 -27.00
N GLU A 69 -4.45 3.67 -26.42
CA GLU A 69 -3.52 2.82 -27.15
C GLU A 69 -4.06 1.40 -27.43
N ASN A 70 -5.34 1.14 -27.14
CA ASN A 70 -5.99 -0.17 -27.28
C ASN A 70 -5.26 -1.31 -26.54
N ARG A 71 -4.71 -1.03 -25.35
CA ARG A 71 -4.00 -2.00 -24.49
C ARG A 71 -4.69 -2.25 -23.13
N VAL A 72 -6.01 -2.07 -23.07
CA VAL A 72 -6.76 -2.15 -21.80
C VAL A 72 -6.67 -3.53 -21.16
N GLU A 73 -6.74 -4.61 -21.95
CA GLU A 73 -6.67 -5.98 -21.42
C GLU A 73 -5.33 -6.23 -20.71
N GLN A 74 -4.22 -5.90 -21.38
CA GLN A 74 -2.87 -6.06 -20.82
C GLN A 74 -2.67 -5.27 -19.52
N ILE A 75 -3.09 -3.99 -19.46
CA ILE A 75 -2.87 -3.17 -18.27
C ILE A 75 -3.75 -3.63 -17.10
N VAL A 76 -4.95 -4.14 -17.39
CA VAL A 76 -5.84 -4.68 -16.37
C VAL A 76 -5.27 -5.97 -15.79
N ASP A 77 -4.73 -6.86 -16.62
CA ASP A 77 -4.09 -8.09 -16.15
C ASP A 77 -2.88 -7.80 -15.25
N GLU A 78 -2.02 -6.85 -15.65
CA GLU A 78 -0.88 -6.37 -14.85
C GLU A 78 -1.34 -5.81 -13.49
N LEU A 79 -2.42 -5.01 -13.50
CA LEU A 79 -2.98 -4.44 -12.28
C LEU A 79 -3.54 -5.55 -11.36
N MET A 80 -4.29 -6.50 -11.92
CA MET A 80 -4.85 -7.62 -11.18
C MET A 80 -3.76 -8.51 -10.57
N GLU A 81 -2.65 -8.69 -11.29
CA GLU A 81 -1.46 -9.36 -10.76
C GLU A 81 -0.86 -8.63 -9.56
N THR A 82 -0.71 -7.32 -9.65
CA THR A 82 -0.17 -6.49 -8.57
C THR A 82 -1.05 -6.53 -7.32
N LEU A 83 -2.38 -6.55 -7.49
CA LEU A 83 -3.32 -6.54 -6.38
C LEU A 83 -3.30 -7.82 -5.53
N ARG A 84 -2.80 -8.95 -6.05
CA ARG A 84 -2.60 -10.19 -5.26
C ARG A 84 -1.72 -9.98 -4.02
N TYR A 85 -0.80 -9.02 -4.07
CA TYR A 85 0.07 -8.67 -2.95
C TYR A 85 -0.55 -7.65 -1.99
N THR A 86 -1.81 -7.28 -2.20
CA THR A 86 -2.55 -6.34 -1.35
C THR A 86 -3.77 -7.05 -0.73
N PRO A 87 -3.57 -7.84 0.34
CA PRO A 87 -4.64 -8.60 0.98
C PRO A 87 -5.83 -7.73 1.44
N GLY A 88 -5.59 -6.45 1.70
CA GLY A 88 -6.64 -5.48 2.04
C GLY A 88 -7.60 -5.11 0.91
N ILE A 89 -7.33 -5.53 -0.33
CA ILE A 89 -8.16 -5.28 -1.53
C ILE A 89 -8.71 -6.59 -2.10
N THR A 90 -7.90 -7.67 -2.18
CA THR A 90 -8.30 -8.95 -2.80
C THR A 90 -8.85 -9.99 -1.81
N GLY A 91 -8.80 -9.71 -0.50
CA GLY A 91 -9.02 -10.73 0.53
C GLY A 91 -7.78 -11.62 0.72
N PRO A 92 -7.80 -12.56 1.68
CA PRO A 92 -6.71 -13.50 1.84
C PRO A 92 -6.53 -14.30 0.54
N THR A 93 -5.33 -14.31 0.01
CA THR A 93 -4.94 -15.25 -1.06
C THR A 93 -5.09 -16.67 -0.50
N GLU A 94 -5.59 -17.62 -1.29
CA GLU A 94 -5.71 -19.03 -0.86
C GLU A 94 -4.35 -19.62 -0.41
N GLU A 95 -3.24 -19.07 -0.88
CA GLU A 95 -1.88 -19.40 -0.46
C GLU A 95 -1.50 -18.91 0.95
N ALA A 96 -2.27 -17.99 1.55
CA ALA A 96 -2.04 -17.51 2.92
C ALA A 96 -2.74 -18.38 4.00
N LEU A 97 -3.37 -19.49 3.59
CA LEU A 97 -4.04 -20.48 4.44
C LEU A 97 -3.30 -21.82 4.51
N LEU A 98 -2.09 -21.91 3.95
CA LEU A 98 -1.15 -23.03 4.11
C LEU A 98 0.10 -22.56 4.87
#